data_AF-A0A2V8L2A8-F1
#
_entry.id   AF-A0A2V8L2A8-F1
#
_cell.length_a   1.000
_cell.length_b   1.000
_cell.length_c   1.000
_cell.angle_alpha   90.00
_cell.angle_beta   90.00
_cell.angle_gamma   90.00
#
_symmetry.space_group_name_H-M   'P 1'
#
loop_
_entity.id
_entity.type
_entity.pdbx_description
1 polymer ?
#
loop_
_entity_poly.entity_id
_entity_poly.type
_entity_poly.pdbx_seq_one_letter_code
_entity_poly.pdbx_strand_id
1 'polypeptide(L)' 'MMNDQTYNYSVFDASPSEFAEFATHAPKVTMRAPAFLLEDLETGGKIQMKDLWKSDVVVMEFGSFT' A
#
# COMPACT_ATOMS: atom_id res chain seq x y z
N MET A 1 0.80 -18.01 17.01
CA MET A 1 -0.42 -17.77 16.20
C MET A 1 -0.81 -16.32 16.44
N MET A 2 -0.74 -15.46 15.43
CA MET A 2 -1.29 -14.10 15.55
C MET A 2 -2.81 -14.24 15.71
N ASN A 3 -3.35 -13.50 16.68
CA ASN A 3 -4.78 -13.44 16.96
C ASN A 3 -5.42 -12.59 15.85
N ASP A 4 -6.30 -13.17 15.03
CA ASP A 4 -6.98 -12.47 13.91
C ASP A 4 -7.75 -11.21 14.33
N GLN A 5 -7.97 -11.02 15.64
CA GLN A 5 -8.67 -9.85 16.20
C GLN A 5 -7.86 -8.54 16.22
N THR A 6 -6.57 -8.57 15.87
CA THR A 6 -5.73 -7.36 15.80
C THR A 6 -5.40 -6.93 14.36
N TYR A 7 -6.00 -7.56 13.34
CA TYR A 7 -5.78 -7.13 11.97
C TYR A 7 -6.67 -5.92 11.65
N ASN A 8 -6.04 -4.76 11.44
CA ASN A 8 -6.70 -3.45 11.27
C ASN A 8 -7.61 -3.33 10.03
N TYR A 9 -7.81 -4.41 9.26
CA TYR A 9 -8.66 -4.45 8.06
C TYR A 9 -9.78 -5.49 8.12
N SER A 10 -10.19 -5.97 9.29
CA SER A 10 -11.32 -6.92 9.38
C SER A 10 -12.63 -6.32 8.87
N VAL A 11 -12.75 -4.99 8.82
CA VAL A 11 -13.90 -4.25 8.30
C VAL A 11 -13.41 -3.15 7.37
N PHE A 12 -13.78 -3.23 6.09
CA PHE A 12 -13.53 -2.18 5.10
C PHE A 12 -14.71 -1.20 5.09
N ASP A 13 -14.58 -0.09 5.81
CA ASP A 13 -15.65 0.91 5.98
C ASP A 13 -15.45 2.13 5.05
N ALA A 14 -15.32 1.86 3.74
CA ALA A 14 -15.38 2.94 2.74
C ALA A 14 -16.82 3.08 2.23
N SER A 15 -17.30 4.31 2.06
CA SER A 15 -18.59 4.51 1.40
C SER A 15 -18.50 3.96 -0.04
N PRO A 16 -19.59 3.37 -0.59
CA PRO A 16 -19.58 2.83 -1.95
C PRO A 16 -19.13 3.84 -3.01
N SER A 17 -19.38 5.13 -2.79
CA SER A 17 -18.91 6.24 -3.63
C SER A 17 -17.39 6.46 -3.57
N GLU A 18 -16.80 6.44 -2.38
CA GLU A 18 -15.34 6.62 -2.22
C GLU A 18 -14.58 5.42 -2.78
N PHE A 19 -15.12 4.20 -2.61
CA PHE A 19 -14.53 3.01 -3.18
C PHE A 19 -14.61 2.98 -4.71
N ALA A 20 -15.69 3.49 -5.31
CA ALA A 20 -15.87 3.48 -6.77
C ALA A 20 -14.80 4.33 -7.48
N GLU A 21 -14.46 5.50 -6.93
CA GLU A 21 -13.41 6.35 -7.49
C GLU A 21 -12.03 5.68 -7.43
N PHE A 22 -11.70 5.09 -6.27
CA PHE A 22 -10.48 4.31 -6.09
C PHE A 22 -10.43 3.11 -7.05
N ALA A 23 -11.49 2.30 -7.11
CA ALA A 23 -11.56 1.10 -7.95
C ALA A 23 -11.39 1.40 -9.45
N THR A 24 -11.85 2.58 -9.89
CA THR A 24 -11.70 3.02 -11.29
C THR A 24 -10.22 3.29 -11.64
N HIS A 25 -9.44 3.79 -10.68
CA HIS A 25 -8.04 4.21 -10.86
C HIS A 25 -7.03 3.28 -10.18
N ALA A 26 -7.51 2.20 -9.55
CA ALA A 26 -6.67 1.27 -8.81
C ALA A 26 -5.61 0.65 -9.74
N PRO A 27 -4.39 0.43 -9.25
CA PRO A 27 -3.36 -0.29 -9.99
C PRO A 27 -3.89 -1.66 -10.41
N LYS A 28 -3.82 -1.98 -11.70
CA LYS A 28 -4.25 -3.27 -12.25
C LYS A 28 -3.03 -4.15 -12.49
N VAL A 29 -3.26 -5.47 -12.45
CA VAL A 29 -2.26 -6.44 -12.92
C VAL A 29 -1.82 -6.06 -14.33
N THR A 30 -0.53 -6.27 -14.65
CA THR A 30 0.16 -5.87 -15.88
C THR A 30 0.37 -4.36 -16.10
N MET A 31 -0.12 -3.49 -15.22
CA MET A 31 0.26 -2.07 -15.24
C MET A 31 1.64 -1.89 -14.62
N ARG A 32 2.35 -0.83 -15.05
CA ARG A 32 3.56 -0.39 -14.35
C ARG A 32 3.20 0.00 -12.92
N ALA A 33 3.95 -0.49 -11.95
CA ALA A 33 3.76 -0.13 -10.55
C ALA A 33 3.83 1.41 -10.38
N PRO A 34 2.86 2.03 -9.66
CA PRO A 34 2.89 3.47 -9.38
C PRO A 34 4.16 3.83 -8.65
N ALA A 35 4.77 4.98 -8.95
CA ALA A 35 5.98 5.42 -8.27
C ALA A 35 5.79 6.82 -7.69
N PHE A 36 5.90 6.94 -6.37
CA PHE A 36 5.82 8.20 -5.64
C PHE A 36 6.88 8.25 -4.53
N LEU A 37 7.00 9.38 -3.83
CA LEU A 37 7.90 9.49 -2.68
C LEU A 37 7.25 8.86 -1.46
N LEU A 38 8.00 8.03 -0.76
CA LEU A 38 7.63 7.43 0.52
C LEU A 38 8.49 8.05 1.63
N GLU A 39 7.93 8.12 2.82
CA GLU A 39 8.70 8.35 4.03
C GLU A 39 9.32 7.03 4.50
N ASP A 40 10.61 7.06 4.81
CA ASP A 40 11.29 5.98 5.51
C ASP A 40 11.07 6.17 7.01
N LEU A 41 10.34 5.24 7.63
CA LEU A 41 9.97 5.34 9.04
C LEU A 41 11.15 5.17 10.00
N GLU A 42 12.25 4.54 9.56
CA GLU A 42 13.44 4.37 10.40
C GLU A 42 14.25 5.68 10.46
N THR A 43 14.34 6.38 9.34
CA THR A 43 15.24 7.54 9.19
C THR A 43 14.52 8.89 9.17
N GLY A 44 13.19 8.90 8.96
CA GLY A 44 12.40 10.10 8.64
C GLY A 44 12.72 10.69 7.27
N GLY A 45 13.55 10.01 6.47
CA GLY A 45 13.96 10.43 5.14
C GLY A 45 12.87 10.22 4.09
N LYS A 46 13.14 10.69 2.87
CA LYS A 46 12.30 10.40 1.70
C LYS A 46 13.01 9.44 0.76
N ILE A 47 12.32 8.40 0.34
CA ILE A 47 12.78 7.44 -0.67
C ILE A 47 11.85 7.47 -1.89
N GLN A 48 12.41 7.37 -3.08
CA GLN A 48 11.60 7.16 -4.28
C GLN A 48 11.20 5.69 -4.37
N MET A 49 9.89 5.40 -4.31
CA MET A 49 9.35 4.04 -4.28
C MET A 49 9.87 3.13 -5.40
N LYS A 50 10.08 3.68 -6.61
CA LYS A 50 10.63 2.93 -7.75
C LYS A 50 12.00 2.32 -7.46
N ASP A 51 12.77 2.91 -6.57
CA ASP A 51 14.12 2.48 -6.25
C ASP A 51 14.12 1.15 -5.48
N LEU A 52 13.00 0.80 -4.84
CA LEU A 52 12.83 -0.45 -4.10
C LEU A 52 12.70 -1.68 -5.01
N TRP A 53 12.18 -1.53 -6.24
CA TRP A 53 11.96 -2.64 -7.20
C TRP A 53 12.76 -2.52 -8.50
N LYS A 54 13.82 -1.69 -8.50
CA LYS A 54 14.65 -1.52 -9.69
C LYS A 54 15.44 -2.76 -10.06
N SER A 55 15.89 -3.53 -9.06
CA SER A 55 16.78 -4.67 -9.26
C SER A 55 16.06 -6.01 -9.20
N ASP A 56 15.04 -6.14 -8.35
CA ASP A 56 14.44 -7.41 -8.01
C ASP A 56 12.92 -7.32 -7.83
N VAL A 57 12.28 -8.49 -7.78
CA VAL A 57 10.86 -8.63 -7.45
C VAL A 57 10.64 -8.20 -6.00
N VAL A 58 9.64 -7.34 -5.79
CA VAL A 58 9.26 -6.84 -4.47
C VAL A 58 7.88 -7.34 -4.10
N VAL A 59 7.74 -7.75 -2.84
CA VAL A 59 6.46 -7.94 -2.18
C VAL A 59 6.21 -6.71 -1.30
N MET A 60 5.05 -6.10 -1.45
CA MET A 60 4.66 -4.91 -0.69
C MET A 60 3.40 -5.20 0.12
N GLU A 61 3.47 -4.91 1.41
CA GLU A 61 2.36 -5.01 2.34
C GLU A 61 1.91 -3.60 2.73
N PHE A 62 0.60 -3.40 2.79
CA PHE A 62 0.00 -2.15 3.27
C PHE A 62 -0.60 -2.40 4.65
N GLY A 63 -0.13 -1.65 5.64
CA GLY A 63 -0.59 -1.73 7.02
C GLY A 63 -0.76 -0.34 7.64
N SER A 64 -1.60 -0.25 8.67
CA SER A 64 -1.65 0.91 9.54
C SER A 64 -1.09 0.52 10.92
N PHE A 65 -0.25 1.39 11.48
CA PHE A 65 0.07 1.36 12.90
C PHE A 65 -1.04 2.10 13.64
N THR A 66 -1.62 1.46 14.65
CA THR A 66 -2.52 2.09 15.64
C THR A 66 -1.79 2.37 16.94
#